data_AF-X1SZX1-F1
#
_entry.id   AF-X1SZX1-F1
#
_cell.length_a   1.000
_cell.length_b   1.000
_cell.length_c   1.000
_cell.angle_alpha   90.00
_cell.angle_beta   90.00
_cell.angle_gamma   90.00
#
_symmetry.space_group_name_H-M   'P 1'
#
loop_
_entity.id
_entity.type
_entity.pdbx_description
1 polymer ?
#
loop_
_entity_poly.entity_id
_entity_poly.type
_entity_poly.pdbx_seq_one_letter_code
_entity_poly.pdbx_strand_id
1 'polypeptide(L)'
;GIDEGGHRAKIVQQFVASRPGLYTYKGATQAVPKGGGVYYKLERQEKRLNVRARHYQAELLHHLHFQPKTEANFLHLPPKLRGDDTVVEHLAAFRKVTNRHLLDADNLENWHHETRPHDYFDCLKETLALYDFARDTLPLRFWRLPMPWHAKPAKPRKPQVAYQE
;
A
#
# COMPACT_ATOMS: atom_id res chain seq x y z
N GLY A 1 -5.64 -1.26 -10.10
CA GLY A 1 -5.18 0.00 -10.72
C GLY A 1 -3.92 -0.26 -11.50
N ILE A 2 -3.46 0.71 -12.30
CA ILE A 2 -2.23 0.61 -13.10
C ILE A 2 -1.37 1.84 -12.83
N ASP A 3 -0.06 1.67 -12.63
CA ASP A 3 0.88 2.78 -12.51
C ASP A 3 0.90 3.61 -13.81
N GLU A 4 0.65 4.91 -13.71
CA GLU A 4 0.82 5.86 -14.82
C GLU A 4 2.14 6.63 -14.76
N GLY A 5 3.06 6.26 -13.87
CA GLY A 5 4.43 6.75 -13.78
C GLY A 5 5.33 6.31 -14.94
N GLY A 6 6.46 6.99 -15.06
CA GLY A 6 7.55 6.59 -15.97
C GLY A 6 7.30 6.78 -17.47
N HIS A 7 8.15 6.14 -18.28
CA HIS A 7 8.25 6.36 -19.73
C HIS A 7 6.99 5.94 -20.52
N ARG A 8 6.09 5.14 -19.94
CA ARG A 8 4.88 4.61 -20.61
C ARG A 8 3.57 5.26 -20.17
N ALA A 9 3.64 6.37 -19.42
CA ALA A 9 2.48 7.08 -18.87
C ALA A 9 1.32 7.29 -19.88
N LYS A 10 1.63 7.75 -21.09
CA LYS A 10 0.62 8.01 -22.14
C LYS A 10 -0.13 6.76 -22.57
N ILE A 11 0.57 5.63 -22.71
CA ILE A 11 -0.01 4.35 -23.12
C ILE A 11 -0.95 3.83 -22.03
N VAL A 12 -0.52 3.92 -20.77
CA VAL A 12 -1.34 3.52 -19.62
C VAL A 12 -2.62 4.35 -19.53
N GLN A 13 -2.51 5.67 -19.71
CA GLN A 13 -3.67 6.57 -19.70
C GLN A 13 -4.69 6.19 -20.80
N GLN A 14 -4.22 5.92 -22.03
CA GLN A 14 -5.09 5.46 -23.12
C GLN A 14 -5.74 4.10 -22.82
N PHE A 15 -4.98 3.16 -22.24
CA PHE A 15 -5.46 1.83 -21.87
C PHE A 15 -6.58 1.87 -20.82
N VAL A 16 -6.47 2.77 -19.84
CA VAL A 16 -7.48 2.95 -18.78
C VAL A 16 -8.69 3.76 -19.27
N ALA A 17 -8.47 4.74 -20.16
CA ALA A 17 -9.57 5.50 -20.76
C ALA A 17 -10.55 4.57 -21.50
N SER A 18 -10.03 3.60 -22.26
CA SER A 18 -10.83 2.67 -23.07
C SER A 18 -11.51 1.53 -22.30
N ARG A 19 -11.21 1.36 -21.00
CA ARG A 19 -11.76 0.27 -20.19
C ARG A 19 -12.56 0.79 -19.01
N PRO A 20 -13.88 0.57 -18.98
CA PRO A 20 -14.70 0.87 -17.82
C PRO A 20 -14.21 0.14 -16.56
N GLY A 21 -14.22 0.83 -15.41
CA GLY A 21 -13.84 0.25 -14.11
C GLY A 21 -12.35 0.21 -13.80
N LEU A 22 -11.47 0.57 -14.75
CA LEU A 22 -10.04 0.72 -14.46
C LEU A 22 -9.70 2.11 -13.91
N TYR A 23 -8.73 2.15 -13.01
CA TYR A 23 -8.17 3.35 -12.40
C TYR A 23 -6.66 3.34 -12.55
N THR A 24 -6.07 4.50 -12.83
CA THR A 24 -4.62 4.70 -12.68
C THR A 24 -4.30 5.25 -11.29
N TYR A 25 -3.06 5.07 -10.84
CA TYR A 25 -2.58 5.70 -9.63
C TYR A 25 -1.32 6.52 -9.94
N LYS A 26 -1.10 7.60 -9.19
CA LYS A 26 0.14 8.38 -9.24
C LYS A 26 0.62 8.70 -7.83
N GLY A 27 1.89 8.40 -7.56
CA GLY A 27 2.55 8.83 -6.33
C GLY A 27 2.58 10.36 -6.26
N ALA A 28 2.10 10.94 -5.15
CA ALA A 28 2.18 12.36 -4.90
C ALA A 28 3.32 12.66 -3.91
N THR A 29 4.22 13.56 -4.29
CA THR A 29 5.25 14.13 -3.39
C THR A 29 4.71 15.27 -2.52
N GLN A 30 3.57 15.87 -2.89
CA GLN A 30 2.97 16.98 -2.16
C GLN A 30 1.88 16.55 -1.17
N ALA A 31 1.72 17.39 -0.14
CA ALA A 31 0.72 17.26 0.91
C ALA A 31 -0.68 17.12 0.32
N VAL A 32 -1.25 15.93 0.50
CA VAL A 32 -2.65 15.64 0.23
C VAL A 32 -3.53 16.59 1.05
N PRO A 33 -4.68 17.05 0.50
CA PRO A 33 -5.57 17.98 1.20
C PRO A 33 -5.87 17.55 2.64
N LYS A 34 -5.92 18.52 3.56
CA LYS A 34 -6.23 18.28 4.98
C LYS A 34 -7.61 17.61 5.09
N GLY A 35 -7.63 16.32 5.43
CA GLY A 35 -8.86 15.53 5.53
C GLY A 35 -8.65 14.02 5.28
N GLY A 36 -7.86 13.36 6.14
CA GLY A 36 -8.06 11.96 6.54
C GLY A 36 -7.81 10.78 5.59
N GLY A 37 -7.63 10.96 4.28
CA GLY A 37 -7.41 9.83 3.36
C GLY A 37 -5.93 9.51 3.09
N VAL A 38 -5.54 8.22 3.16
CA VAL A 38 -4.23 7.73 2.70
C VAL A 38 -4.11 7.79 1.16
N TYR A 39 -5.25 7.71 0.49
CA TYR A 39 -5.43 7.99 -0.93
C TYR A 39 -6.72 8.82 -1.14
N TYR A 40 -6.85 9.47 -2.30
CA TYR A 40 -8.08 10.19 -2.70
C TYR A 40 -8.28 10.17 -4.21
N LYS A 41 -9.54 10.22 -4.63
CA LYS A 41 -9.94 10.39 -6.03
C LYS A 41 -9.84 11.87 -6.41
N LEU A 42 -9.31 12.16 -7.59
CA LEU A 42 -9.28 13.53 -8.10
C LEU A 42 -10.62 13.86 -8.77
N GLU A 43 -11.29 14.92 -8.31
CA GLU A 43 -12.56 15.37 -8.90
C GLU A 43 -12.44 15.74 -10.38
N ARG A 44 -11.28 16.26 -10.80
CA ARG A 44 -11.01 16.62 -12.20
C ARG A 44 -10.47 15.46 -13.05
N GLN A 45 -10.15 14.32 -12.44
CA GLN A 45 -9.60 13.14 -13.10
C GLN A 45 -10.23 11.90 -12.47
N GLU A 46 -11.48 11.63 -12.86
CA GLU A 46 -12.36 10.62 -12.24
C GLU A 46 -11.75 9.22 -12.12
N LYS A 47 -10.74 8.91 -12.94
CA LYS A 47 -10.05 7.60 -12.98
C LYS A 47 -8.63 7.63 -12.40
N ARG A 48 -8.25 8.63 -11.61
CA ARG A 48 -6.92 8.70 -10.97
C ARG A 48 -6.99 8.69 -9.45
N LEU A 49 -6.12 7.88 -8.84
CA LEU A 49 -5.85 7.85 -7.41
C LEU A 49 -4.55 8.58 -7.11
N ASN A 50 -4.61 9.55 -6.20
CA ASN A 50 -3.41 10.15 -5.61
C ASN A 50 -3.12 9.50 -4.27
N VAL A 51 -1.87 9.08 -4.09
CA VAL A 51 -1.43 8.26 -2.95
C VAL A 51 -0.36 9.00 -2.14
N ARG A 52 -0.48 9.00 -0.81
CA ARG A 52 0.60 9.40 0.11
C ARG A 52 1.66 8.30 0.15
N ALA A 53 2.58 8.29 -0.81
CA ALA A 53 3.58 7.22 -0.95
C ALA A 53 4.39 6.97 0.35
N ARG A 54 4.69 8.04 1.10
CA ARG A 54 5.39 7.95 2.40
C ARG A 54 4.65 7.14 3.46
N HIS A 55 3.32 7.15 3.46
CA HIS A 55 2.52 6.38 4.43
C HIS A 55 2.66 4.89 4.19
N TYR A 56 2.47 4.46 2.93
CA TYR A 56 2.64 3.07 2.54
C TYR A 56 4.08 2.57 2.66
N GLN A 57 5.07 3.47 2.53
CA GLN A 57 6.45 3.14 2.83
C GLN A 57 6.64 2.79 4.31
N ALA A 58 6.16 3.63 5.23
CA ALA A 58 6.31 3.38 6.66
C ALA A 58 5.59 2.09 7.08
N GLU A 59 4.38 1.86 6.56
CA GLU A 59 3.60 0.64 6.82
C GLU A 59 4.31 -0.61 6.30
N LEU A 60 4.80 -0.58 5.06
CA LEU A 60 5.54 -1.72 4.49
C LEU A 60 6.84 -2.00 5.25
N LEU A 61 7.61 -0.96 5.59
CA LEU A 61 8.83 -1.11 6.39
C LEU A 61 8.53 -1.69 7.78
N HIS A 62 7.43 -1.27 8.41
CA HIS A 62 7.00 -1.85 9.67
C HIS A 62 6.73 -3.36 9.55
N HIS A 63 6.01 -3.77 8.51
CA HIS A 63 5.76 -5.19 8.24
C HIS A 63 7.03 -5.99 7.93
N LEU A 64 8.00 -5.40 7.23
CA LEU A 64 9.25 -6.08 6.89
C LEU A 64 10.20 -6.21 8.09
N HIS A 65 10.28 -5.20 8.97
CA HIS A 65 11.31 -5.14 10.01
C HIS A 65 10.84 -5.44 11.43
N PHE A 66 9.57 -5.19 11.77
CA PHE A 66 9.11 -5.16 13.17
C PHE A 66 7.94 -6.10 13.46
N GLN A 67 7.64 -7.02 12.55
CA GLN A 67 6.51 -7.92 12.72
C GLN A 67 6.74 -8.92 13.88
N PRO A 68 5.91 -8.91 14.94
CA PRO A 68 6.15 -9.72 16.14
C PRO A 68 5.91 -11.22 15.90
N LYS A 69 5.08 -11.57 14.91
CA LYS A 69 4.89 -12.96 14.46
C LYS A 69 5.74 -13.18 13.23
N THR A 70 6.93 -13.73 13.44
CA THR A 70 7.86 -14.07 12.36
C THR A 70 7.48 -15.37 11.67
N GLU A 71 6.86 -16.32 12.36
CA GLU A 71 6.56 -17.67 11.81
C GLU A 71 5.24 -17.76 11.03
N ALA A 72 4.32 -16.82 11.23
CA ALA A 72 3.05 -16.74 10.51
C ALA A 72 2.99 -15.38 9.84
N ASN A 73 2.68 -15.36 8.53
CA ASN A 73 2.64 -14.19 7.64
C ASN A 73 3.98 -13.80 6.99
N PHE A 74 4.71 -14.77 6.46
CA PHE A 74 5.82 -14.47 5.55
C PHE A 74 5.31 -13.84 4.26
N LEU A 75 6.11 -12.95 3.68
CA LEU A 75 5.93 -12.53 2.30
C LEU A 75 6.16 -13.74 1.38
N HIS A 76 5.08 -14.35 0.91
CA HIS A 76 5.17 -15.49 0.00
C HIS A 76 5.50 -15.02 -1.41
N LEU A 77 6.75 -15.27 -1.82
CA LEU A 77 7.19 -15.00 -3.18
C LEU A 77 6.70 -16.10 -4.15
N PRO A 78 6.25 -15.71 -5.36
CA PRO A 78 6.01 -16.64 -6.46
C PRO A 78 7.20 -17.58 -6.66
N PRO A 79 7.00 -18.85 -7.04
CA PRO A 79 8.09 -19.82 -7.22
C PRO A 79 9.25 -19.31 -8.09
N LYS A 80 8.94 -18.54 -9.15
CA LYS A 80 9.91 -17.93 -10.06
C LYS A 80 10.82 -16.85 -9.44
N LEU A 81 10.46 -16.32 -8.28
CA LEU A 81 11.21 -15.29 -7.55
C LEU A 81 11.91 -15.86 -6.30
N ARG A 82 11.80 -17.17 -6.05
CA ARG A 82 12.44 -17.79 -4.89
C ARG A 82 13.93 -18.00 -5.15
N GLY A 83 14.77 -17.57 -4.21
CA GLY A 83 16.23 -17.65 -4.33
C GLY A 83 16.83 -16.59 -5.26
N ASP A 84 16.04 -15.59 -5.65
CA ASP A 84 16.53 -14.43 -6.39
C ASP A 84 16.94 -13.33 -5.40
N ASP A 85 18.25 -13.17 -5.20
CA ASP A 85 18.81 -12.19 -4.28
C ASP A 85 18.48 -10.75 -4.69
N THR A 86 18.19 -10.50 -5.98
CA THR A 86 17.79 -9.15 -6.45
C THR A 86 16.49 -8.70 -5.81
N VAL A 87 15.57 -9.63 -5.53
CA VAL A 87 14.31 -9.32 -4.83
C VAL A 87 14.62 -8.85 -3.42
N VAL A 88 15.50 -9.57 -2.70
CA VAL A 88 15.89 -9.22 -1.34
C VAL A 88 16.59 -7.86 -1.31
N GLU A 89 17.50 -7.60 -2.24
CA GLU A 89 18.21 -6.33 -2.37
C GLU A 89 17.26 -5.16 -2.59
N HIS A 90 16.28 -5.30 -3.50
CA HIS A 90 15.30 -4.26 -3.77
C HIS A 90 14.37 -4.03 -2.57
N LEU A 91 13.97 -5.09 -1.85
CA LEU A 91 13.12 -4.98 -0.66
C LEU A 91 13.86 -4.34 0.52
N ALA A 92 15.16 -4.60 0.66
CA ALA A 92 16.03 -4.03 1.68
C ALA A 92 16.68 -2.70 1.27
N ALA A 93 16.26 -2.12 0.13
CA ALA A 93 16.88 -0.92 -0.42
C ALA A 93 16.73 0.30 0.50
N PHE A 94 15.56 0.44 1.14
CA PHE A 94 15.25 1.54 2.04
C PHE A 94 15.88 1.35 3.40
N ARG A 95 16.64 2.34 3.85
CA ARG A 95 17.35 2.33 5.13
C ARG A 95 17.36 3.69 5.80
N LYS A 96 17.68 3.72 7.09
CA LYS A 96 17.97 4.95 7.82
C LYS A 96 19.14 5.68 7.13
N VAL A 97 18.89 6.92 6.72
CA VAL A 97 19.90 7.78 6.11
C VAL A 97 20.61 8.54 7.23
N THR A 98 21.94 8.54 7.21
CA THR A 98 22.75 9.28 8.20
C THR A 98 23.07 10.72 7.77
N ASN A 99 22.61 11.13 6.59
CA ASN A 99 22.83 12.46 6.05
C ASN A 99 22.08 13.53 6.87
N ARG A 100 22.83 14.51 7.40
CA ARG A 100 22.40 15.58 8.33
C ARG A 100 21.25 16.46 7.85
N HIS A 101 20.85 16.38 6.58
CA HIS A 101 19.84 17.25 5.99
C HIS A 101 18.40 16.69 6.02
N LEU A 102 18.21 15.42 6.39
CA LEU A 102 16.88 14.86 6.64
C LEU A 102 16.59 14.91 8.14
N LEU A 103 15.74 15.86 8.54
CA LEU A 103 15.15 15.89 9.89
C LEU A 103 14.41 14.58 10.14
N ASP A 104 14.51 14.05 11.37
CA ASP A 104 13.81 12.84 11.82
C ASP A 104 14.10 11.59 10.97
N ALA A 105 15.37 11.33 10.65
CA ALA A 105 15.79 10.15 9.89
C ALA A 105 15.53 8.81 10.60
N ASP A 106 15.19 8.83 11.87
CA ASP A 106 14.69 7.68 12.64
C ASP A 106 13.25 7.29 12.25
N ASN A 107 12.45 8.22 11.75
CA ASN A 107 11.10 7.91 11.26
C ASN A 107 11.18 7.10 9.95
N LEU A 108 10.47 5.96 9.90
CA LEU A 108 10.44 5.05 8.73
C LEU A 108 9.97 5.75 7.43
N GLU A 109 9.11 6.76 7.54
CA GLU A 109 8.67 7.58 6.40
C GLU A 109 9.80 8.41 5.76
N ASN A 110 10.90 8.64 6.49
CA ASN A 110 12.06 9.40 6.05
C ASN A 110 13.24 8.51 5.63
N TRP A 111 13.09 7.19 5.71
CA TRP A 111 14.08 6.25 5.17
C TRP A 111 14.18 6.41 3.66
N HIS A 112 15.37 6.21 3.12
CA HIS A 112 15.65 6.44 1.71
C HIS A 112 16.48 5.29 1.15
N HIS A 113 16.39 5.09 -0.16
CA HIS A 113 17.10 4.03 -0.87
C HIS A 113 18.48 4.47 -1.41
N GLU A 114 18.84 5.75 -1.28
CA GLU A 114 20.15 6.32 -1.68
C GLU A 114 20.61 5.80 -3.06
N THR A 115 19.73 5.90 -4.07
CA THR A 115 19.93 5.44 -5.46
C THR A 115 19.97 3.93 -5.70
N ARG A 116 19.73 3.09 -4.67
CA ARG A 116 19.62 1.64 -4.85
C ARG A 116 18.37 1.29 -5.67
N PRO A 117 18.42 0.21 -6.46
CA PRO A 117 17.25 -0.37 -7.10
C PRO A 117 16.17 -0.71 -6.06
N HIS A 118 14.90 -0.42 -6.36
CA HIS A 118 13.80 -0.56 -5.39
C HIS A 118 12.47 -0.97 -6.03
N ASP A 119 12.50 -1.44 -7.28
CA ASP A 119 11.31 -1.72 -8.09
C ASP A 119 10.34 -2.71 -7.41
N TYR A 120 10.86 -3.75 -6.74
CA TYR A 120 10.03 -4.71 -6.00
C TYR A 120 9.40 -4.08 -4.76
N PHE A 121 10.09 -3.16 -4.08
CA PHE A 121 9.55 -2.43 -2.95
C PHE A 121 8.43 -1.49 -3.39
N ASP A 122 8.59 -0.80 -4.51
CA ASP A 122 7.55 0.04 -5.11
C ASP A 122 6.32 -0.80 -5.50
N CYS A 123 6.51 -1.95 -6.15
CA CYS A 123 5.41 -2.87 -6.46
C CYS A 123 4.60 -3.28 -5.21
N LEU A 124 5.27 -3.54 -4.09
CA LEU A 124 4.58 -3.89 -2.84
C LEU A 124 3.82 -2.71 -2.24
N LYS A 125 4.39 -1.50 -2.24
CA LYS A 125 3.69 -0.28 -1.81
C LYS A 125 2.45 -0.02 -2.66
N GLU A 126 2.56 -0.19 -3.99
CA GLU A 126 1.42 -0.08 -4.90
C GLU A 126 0.33 -1.09 -4.54
N THR A 127 0.72 -2.33 -4.27
CA THR A 127 -0.21 -3.40 -3.91
C THR A 127 -0.98 -3.04 -2.64
N LEU A 128 -0.32 -2.51 -1.61
CA LEU A 128 -0.98 -2.04 -0.39
C LEU A 128 -2.00 -0.92 -0.69
N ALA A 129 -1.61 0.08 -1.48
CA ALA A 129 -2.50 1.17 -1.85
C ALA A 129 -3.73 0.69 -2.64
N LEU A 130 -3.54 -0.22 -3.59
CA LEU A 130 -4.63 -0.80 -4.36
C LEU A 130 -5.54 -1.67 -3.51
N TYR A 131 -4.98 -2.38 -2.54
CA TYR A 131 -5.73 -3.21 -1.61
C TYR A 131 -6.63 -2.39 -0.70
N ASP A 132 -6.10 -1.31 -0.11
CA ASP A 132 -6.88 -0.37 0.70
C ASP A 132 -7.98 0.29 -0.12
N PHE A 133 -7.64 0.78 -1.33
CA PHE A 133 -8.64 1.33 -2.23
C PHE A 133 -9.75 0.32 -2.54
N ALA A 134 -9.37 -0.92 -2.85
CA ALA A 134 -10.32 -1.97 -3.15
C ALA A 134 -11.21 -2.26 -1.93
N ARG A 135 -10.62 -2.38 -0.74
CA ARG A 135 -11.32 -2.64 0.52
C ARG A 135 -12.43 -1.63 0.78
N ASP A 136 -12.12 -0.35 0.58
CA ASP A 136 -13.03 0.73 0.97
C ASP A 136 -14.07 1.05 -0.12
N THR A 137 -13.82 0.66 -1.38
CA THR A 137 -14.66 1.09 -2.52
C THR A 137 -15.32 -0.02 -3.32
N LEU A 138 -14.74 -1.23 -3.36
CA LEU A 138 -15.27 -2.30 -4.20
C LEU A 138 -16.24 -3.20 -3.43
N PRO A 139 -17.48 -3.39 -3.92
CA PRO A 139 -18.41 -4.31 -3.28
C PRO A 139 -17.96 -5.76 -3.42
N LEU A 140 -18.46 -6.62 -2.52
CA LEU A 140 -18.10 -8.05 -2.41
C LEU A 140 -18.08 -8.80 -3.76
N ARG A 141 -18.99 -8.48 -4.69
CA ARG A 141 -19.07 -9.11 -6.02
C ARG A 141 -17.82 -8.95 -6.89
N PHE A 142 -16.94 -7.99 -6.59
CA PHE A 142 -15.67 -7.80 -7.31
C PHE A 142 -14.50 -8.57 -6.68
N TRP A 143 -14.72 -9.25 -5.56
CA TRP A 143 -13.71 -10.06 -4.88
C TRP A 143 -13.90 -11.53 -5.24
N ARG A 144 -12.78 -12.23 -5.52
CA ARG A 144 -12.82 -13.67 -5.81
C ARG A 144 -13.24 -14.50 -4.59
N LEU A 145 -12.94 -14.00 -3.39
CA LEU A 145 -13.24 -14.65 -2.12
C LEU A 145 -13.88 -13.63 -1.16
N PRO A 146 -14.73 -14.08 -0.23
CA PRO A 146 -15.13 -13.26 0.91
C PRO A 146 -13.90 -12.78 1.68
N MET A 147 -13.89 -11.50 2.05
CA MET A 147 -12.79 -10.91 2.81
C MET A 147 -13.20 -10.68 4.26
N PRO A 148 -12.27 -10.73 5.23
CA PRO A 148 -12.57 -10.63 6.65
C PRO A 148 -13.38 -9.38 7.05
N TRP A 149 -13.14 -8.24 6.39
CA TRP A 149 -13.85 -6.98 6.64
C TRP A 149 -15.24 -6.91 6.00
N HIS A 150 -15.61 -7.86 5.13
CA HIS A 150 -16.99 -7.98 4.64
C HIS A 150 -17.88 -8.75 5.62
N ALA A 151 -17.29 -9.47 6.58
CA ALA A 151 -18.06 -10.00 7.69
C ALA A 151 -18.62 -8.82 8.50
N LYS A 152 -19.94 -8.82 8.75
CA LYS A 152 -20.54 -7.80 9.63
C LYS A 152 -19.76 -7.78 10.95
N PRO A 153 -19.43 -6.62 11.52
CA PRO A 153 -18.83 -6.58 12.85
C PRO A 153 -19.72 -7.42 13.77
N ALA A 154 -19.11 -8.34 14.53
CA ALA A 154 -19.84 -9.10 15.52
C ALA A 154 -20.59 -8.09 16.40
N LYS A 155 -21.91 -8.27 16.57
CA LYS A 155 -22.68 -7.44 17.50
C LYS A 155 -21.94 -7.47 18.84
N PRO A 156 -21.68 -6.33 19.49
CA PRO A 156 -21.05 -6.34 20.81
C PRO A 156 -21.86 -7.28 21.70
N ARG A 157 -21.20 -8.29 22.27
CA ARG A 157 -21.82 -9.17 23.27
C ARG A 157 -22.29 -8.25 24.39
N LYS A 158 -23.61 -8.15 24.60
CA LYS A 158 -24.15 -7.49 25.79
C LYS A 158 -23.50 -8.18 27.00
N PRO A 159 -22.97 -7.43 27.98
CA PRO A 159 -22.49 -8.04 29.21
C PRO A 159 -23.62 -8.88 29.79
N GLN A 160 -23.35 -10.16 30.04
CA GLN A 160 -24.25 -11.00 30.83
C GLN A 160 -24.27 -10.37 32.22
N VAL A 161 -25.38 -9.73 32.57
CA VAL A 161 -25.63 -9.29 33.94
C VAL A 161 -25.69 -10.57 34.76
N ALA A 162 -24.63 -10.84 35.52
CA ALA A 162 -24.64 -11.89 36.52
C ALA A 162 -25.62 -11.45 37.61
N TYR A 163 -26.76 -12.12 37.70
CA TYR A 163 -27.59 -12.03 38.90
C TYR A 163 -26.80 -12.73 40.02
N GLN A 164 -26.42 -11.97 41.04
CA GLN A 164 -26.00 -12.52 42.32
C GLN A 164 -27.26 -12.63 43.18
N GLU A 165 -27.58 -13.87 43.57
CA GLU A 165 -28.54 -14.17 44.66
C GLU A 165 -27.90 -13.92 46.02
#